data_AF-A0A965HJJ3-F1
#
_entry.id   AF-A0A965HJJ3-F1
#
_cell.length_a   1.000
_cell.length_b   1.000
_cell.length_c   1.000
_cell.angle_alpha   90.00
_cell.angle_beta   90.00
_cell.angle_gamma   90.00
#
_symmetry.space_group_name_H-M   'P 1'
#
loop_
_entity.id
_entity.type
_entity.pdbx_description
1 polymer ?
#
loop_
_entity_poly.entity_id
_entity_poly.type
_entity_poly.pdbx_seq_one_letter_code
_entity_poly.pdbx_strand_id
1 'polypeptide(L)'
;MAQAPAADKDALLSKVTAAINPEADGDRKELIRKGLAALADLNAAGMKPEDSLSQAKAKGNLSGDKTEKMSKMLMEMWSLNTPRMSEPATLEALRKGEMPDPALKRP
;
A
#
# COMPACT_ATOMS: atom_id res chain seq x y z
N MET A 1 11.65 23.49 13.43
CA MET A 1 10.85 22.27 13.63
C MET A 1 10.39 21.83 12.26
N ALA A 2 11.02 20.79 11.69
CA ALA A 2 10.71 20.33 10.34
C ALA A 2 9.30 19.71 10.34
N GLN A 3 8.36 20.33 9.62
CA GLN A 3 7.09 19.70 9.29
C GLN A 3 7.41 18.53 8.34
N ALA A 4 7.53 17.33 8.88
CA ALA A 4 7.43 16.09 8.11
C ALA A 4 5.95 15.65 8.11
N PRO A 5 5.41 15.08 7.02
CA PRO A 5 4.72 15.89 6.02
C PRO A 5 3.28 15.40 5.81
N ALA A 6 2.29 16.28 6.00
CA ALA A 6 0.90 15.96 5.67
C ALA A 6 0.71 15.65 4.17
N ALA A 7 1.53 16.27 3.31
CA ALA A 7 1.56 16.03 1.86
C ALA A 7 2.01 14.60 1.50
N ASP A 8 2.96 14.03 2.24
CA ASP A 8 3.43 12.67 2.02
C ASP A 8 2.36 11.66 2.44
N LYS A 9 1.67 11.89 3.56
CA LYS A 9 0.55 11.02 3.97
C LYS A 9 -0.53 10.92 2.90
N ASP A 10 -0.92 12.05 2.32
CA ASP A 10 -1.94 12.08 1.26
C ASP A 10 -1.48 11.34 -0.01
N ALA A 11 -0.22 11.54 -0.41
CA ALA A 11 0.39 10.83 -1.53
C ALA A 11 0.51 9.32 -1.28
N LEU A 12 0.84 8.90 -0.06
CA LEU A 12 0.87 7.50 0.35
C LEU A 12 -0.53 6.90 0.29
N LEU A 13 -1.54 7.58 0.85
CA LEU A 13 -2.93 7.13 0.76
C LEU A 13 -3.39 6.98 -0.70
N SER A 14 -3.02 7.90 -1.60
CA SER A 14 -3.34 7.77 -3.03
C SER A 14 -2.72 6.52 -3.67
N LYS A 15 -1.50 6.12 -3.28
CA LYS A 15 -0.88 4.87 -3.75
C LYS A 15 -1.65 3.65 -3.26
N VAL A 16 -2.07 3.65 -1.99
CA VAL A 16 -2.92 2.59 -1.42
C VAL A 16 -4.28 2.54 -2.14
N THR A 17 -4.89 3.70 -2.41
CA THR A 17 -6.15 3.81 -3.16
C THR A 17 -6.00 3.20 -4.55
N ALA A 18 -4.93 3.53 -5.30
CA ALA A 18 -4.69 2.96 -6.62
C ALA A 18 -4.47 1.43 -6.56
N ALA A 19 -3.79 0.93 -5.53
CA ALA A 19 -3.57 -0.49 -5.31
C ALA A 19 -4.86 -1.29 -5.09
N ILE A 20 -5.87 -0.68 -4.46
CA ILE A 20 -7.16 -1.34 -4.18
C ILE A 20 -8.26 -0.98 -5.18
N ASN A 21 -8.08 0.08 -5.97
CA ASN A 21 -9.02 0.49 -7.01
C ASN A 21 -8.92 -0.45 -8.23
N PRO A 22 -9.91 -1.29 -8.53
CA PRO A 22 -9.87 -2.21 -9.67
C PRO A 22 -9.83 -1.49 -11.03
N GLU A 23 -10.23 -0.22 -11.08
CA GLU A 23 -10.27 0.62 -12.28
C GLU A 23 -9.05 1.55 -12.38
N ALA A 24 -8.07 1.41 -11.47
CA ALA A 24 -6.85 2.19 -11.56
C ALA A 24 -6.09 1.86 -12.85
N ASP A 25 -5.67 2.90 -13.55
CA ASP A 25 -4.83 2.81 -14.74
C ASP A 25 -3.40 2.39 -14.37
N GLY A 26 -2.78 1.55 -15.21
CA GLY A 26 -1.41 1.04 -15.02
C GLY A 26 -1.30 -0.45 -14.68
N ASP A 27 -0.05 -0.92 -14.50
CA ASP A 27 0.21 -2.32 -14.17
C ASP A 27 -0.25 -2.66 -12.75
N ARG A 28 -1.13 -3.66 -12.65
CA ARG A 28 -1.73 -4.03 -11.36
C ARG A 28 -0.71 -4.48 -10.33
N LYS A 29 0.34 -5.21 -10.74
CA LYS A 29 1.36 -5.72 -9.83
C LYS A 29 2.20 -4.55 -9.30
N GLU A 30 2.51 -3.59 -10.15
CA GLU A 30 3.20 -2.36 -9.79
C GLU A 30 2.39 -1.54 -8.77
N LEU A 31 1.10 -1.34 -9.04
CA LEU A 31 0.19 -0.64 -8.13
C LEU A 31 0.13 -1.32 -6.76
N ILE A 32 0.00 -2.65 -6.71
CA ILE A 32 -0.01 -3.41 -5.46
C ILE A 32 1.31 -3.25 -4.70
N ARG A 33 2.46 -3.33 -5.38
CA ARG A 33 3.79 -3.17 -4.75
C ARG A 33 3.95 -1.76 -4.17
N LYS A 34 3.62 -0.73 -4.96
CA LYS A 34 3.64 0.67 -4.51
C LYS A 34 2.66 0.92 -3.37
N GLY A 35 1.50 0.25 -3.38
CA GLY A 35 0.53 0.25 -2.30
C GLY A 35 1.05 -0.39 -1.01
N LEU A 36 1.75 -1.52 -1.10
CA LEU A 36 2.39 -2.17 0.05
C LEU A 36 3.47 -1.30 0.68
N ALA A 37 4.33 -0.69 -0.14
CA ALA A 37 5.30 0.30 0.36
C ALA A 37 4.59 1.45 1.06
N ALA A 38 3.51 1.97 0.45
CA ALA A 38 2.79 3.08 1.03
C ALA A 38 2.12 2.74 2.37
N LEU A 39 1.58 1.52 2.51
CA LEU A 39 1.09 1.01 3.79
C LEU A 39 2.19 0.93 4.84
N ALA A 40 3.40 0.52 4.43
CA ALA A 40 4.54 0.46 5.34
C ALA A 40 4.97 1.83 5.82
N ASP A 41 5.06 2.79 4.91
CA ASP A 41 5.39 4.18 5.21
C ASP A 41 4.33 4.81 6.14
N LEU A 42 3.04 4.55 5.90
CA LEU A 42 1.94 4.98 6.78
C LEU A 42 2.02 4.33 8.17
N ASN A 43 2.33 3.03 8.23
CA ASN A 43 2.53 2.30 9.48
C ASN A 43 3.73 2.82 10.28
N ALA A 44 4.83 3.13 9.60
CA ALA A 44 6.00 3.78 10.21
C ALA A 44 5.67 5.18 10.74
N ALA A 45 4.73 5.89 10.10
CA ALA A 45 4.19 7.16 10.57
C ALA A 45 3.14 7.03 11.70
N GLY A 46 2.90 5.82 12.22
CA GLY A 46 1.96 5.55 13.32
C GLY A 46 0.50 5.32 12.91
N MET A 47 0.23 5.17 11.60
CA MET A 47 -1.11 4.84 11.10
C MET A 47 -1.21 3.36 10.77
N LYS A 48 -2.13 2.65 11.43
CA LYS A 48 -2.30 1.22 11.18
C LYS A 48 -2.65 0.94 9.69
N PRO A 49 -2.22 -0.21 9.13
CA PRO A 49 -2.53 -0.57 7.74
C PRO A 49 -4.04 -0.65 7.47
N GLU A 50 -4.82 -1.11 8.46
CA GLU A 50 -6.29 -1.19 8.39
C GLU A 50 -6.94 0.19 8.30
N ASP A 51 -6.48 1.15 9.12
CA ASP A 51 -6.90 2.55 9.07
C ASP A 51 -6.52 3.20 7.74
N SER A 52 -5.30 2.93 7.27
CA SER A 52 -4.80 3.41 5.97
C SER A 52 -5.69 2.96 4.83
N LEU A 53 -6.08 1.67 4.83
CA LEU A 53 -7.00 1.13 3.84
C LEU A 53 -8.40 1.72 3.92
N SER A 54 -8.93 1.91 5.13
CA SER A 54 -10.22 2.55 5.34
C SER A 54 -10.22 3.97 4.76
N GLN A 55 -9.18 4.75 5.05
CA GLN A 55 -9.00 6.09 4.50
C GLN A 55 -8.78 6.09 2.98
N ALA A 56 -8.01 5.14 2.46
CA ALA A 56 -7.78 5.00 1.02
C ALA A 56 -9.06 4.70 0.25
N LYS A 57 -9.94 3.85 0.80
CA LYS A 57 -11.27 3.57 0.24
C LYS A 57 -12.14 4.81 0.23
N ALA A 58 -12.23 5.50 1.38
CA ALA A 58 -13.00 6.73 1.50
C ALA A 58 -12.51 7.82 0.53
N LYS A 59 -11.19 8.00 0.43
CA LYS A 59 -10.56 8.99 -0.44
C LYS A 59 -10.83 8.73 -1.92
N GLY A 60 -10.73 7.48 -2.36
CA GLY A 60 -11.00 7.12 -3.76
C GLY A 60 -12.49 6.91 -4.07
N ASN A 61 -13.38 7.15 -3.11
CA ASN A 61 -14.80 6.78 -3.19
C ASN A 61 -14.99 5.32 -3.64
N LEU A 62 -14.07 4.44 -3.23
CA LEU A 62 -14.03 3.07 -3.70
C LEU A 62 -15.01 2.22 -2.90
N SER A 63 -15.94 1.61 -3.62
CA SER A 63 -17.00 0.76 -3.05
C SER A 63 -17.19 -0.50 -3.90
N GLY A 64 -17.94 -1.47 -3.38
CA GLY A 64 -18.30 -2.73 -4.05
C GLY A 64 -17.31 -3.89 -3.86
N ASP A 65 -17.76 -5.09 -4.25
CA ASP A 65 -17.09 -6.36 -4.00
C ASP A 65 -15.66 -6.44 -4.54
N LYS A 66 -15.39 -5.81 -5.69
CA LYS A 66 -14.05 -5.83 -6.30
C LYS A 66 -13.05 -5.05 -5.45
N THR A 67 -13.43 -3.87 -4.97
CA THR A 67 -12.61 -3.07 -4.06
C THR A 67 -12.35 -3.83 -2.76
N GLU A 68 -13.36 -4.50 -2.21
CA GLU A 68 -13.20 -5.31 -1.00
C GLU A 68 -12.24 -6.49 -1.20
N LYS A 69 -12.38 -7.22 -2.31
CA LYS A 69 -11.45 -8.30 -2.69
C LYS A 69 -10.02 -7.80 -2.82
N MET A 70 -9.82 -6.65 -3.46
CA MET A 70 -8.50 -6.06 -3.64
C MET A 70 -7.91 -5.55 -2.32
N SER A 71 -8.73 -4.96 -1.46
CA SER A 71 -8.33 -4.52 -0.12
C SER A 71 -7.92 -5.71 0.74
N LYS A 72 -8.70 -6.80 0.69
CA LYS A 72 -8.39 -8.05 1.40
C LYS A 72 -7.08 -8.66 0.89
N MET A 73 -6.93 -8.79 -0.43
CA MET A 73 -5.70 -9.31 -1.03
C MET A 73 -4.47 -8.48 -0.64
N LEU A 74 -4.58 -7.14 -0.61
CA LEU A 74 -3.49 -6.27 -0.17
C LEU A 74 -3.14 -6.48 1.31
N MET A 75 -4.14 -6.67 2.18
CA MET A 75 -3.93 -7.00 3.60
C MET A 75 -3.33 -8.39 3.81
N GLU A 76 -3.76 -9.37 3.02
CA GLU A 76 -3.20 -10.72 3.11
C GLU A 76 -1.72 -10.70 2.69
N MET A 77 -1.39 -10.01 1.59
CA MET A 77 0.02 -9.79 1.22
C MET A 77 0.79 -9.04 2.30
N TRP A 78 0.22 -7.99 2.88
CA TRP A 78 0.83 -7.27 4.00
C TRP A 78 1.13 -8.24 5.15
N SER A 79 0.13 -8.97 5.64
CA SER A 79 0.24 -9.89 6.77
C SER A 79 1.35 -10.92 6.56
N LEU A 80 1.37 -11.56 5.38
CA LEU A 80 2.37 -12.56 5.00
C LEU A 80 3.80 -12.01 4.91
N ASN A 81 3.95 -10.70 4.67
CA ASN A 81 5.24 -10.04 4.47
C ASN A 81 5.55 -8.97 5.52
N THR A 82 4.76 -8.85 6.60
CA THR A 82 4.91 -7.86 7.69
C THR A 82 6.36 -7.66 8.15
N PRO A 83 7.16 -8.72 8.46
CA PRO A 83 8.55 -8.53 8.89
C PRO A 83 9.41 -7.82 7.84
N ARG A 84 9.06 -7.98 6.55
CA ARG A 84 9.77 -7.40 5.40
C ARG A 84 9.32 -5.98 5.08
N MET A 85 8.14 -5.58 5.54
CA MET A 85 7.61 -4.23 5.38
C MET A 85 8.33 -3.20 6.27
N SER A 86 9.37 -3.60 7.00
CA SER A 86 10.29 -2.70 7.70
C SER A 86 11.70 -2.72 7.10
N GLU A 87 11.97 -3.60 6.12
CA GLU A 87 13.28 -3.70 5.49
C GLU A 87 13.47 -2.60 4.44
N PRO A 88 14.54 -1.79 4.52
CA PRO A 88 14.75 -0.68 3.60
C PRO A 88 14.85 -1.15 2.14
N ALA A 89 15.60 -2.21 1.86
CA ALA A 89 15.76 -2.76 0.52
C ALA A 89 14.42 -3.25 -0.08
N THR A 90 13.59 -3.93 0.72
CA THR A 90 12.26 -4.36 0.31
C THR A 90 11.39 -3.14 -0.02
N LEU A 91 11.34 -2.15 0.87
CA LEU A 91 10.52 -0.94 0.67
C LEU A 91 10.99 -0.11 -0.53
N GLU A 92 12.29 0.02 -0.77
CA GLU A 92 12.81 0.72 -1.93
C GLU A 92 12.39 0.06 -3.26
N ALA A 93 12.49 -1.27 -3.36
CA ALA A 93 12.01 -2.00 -4.53
C ALA A 93 10.50 -1.79 -4.73
N LEU A 94 9.72 -1.90 -3.66
CA LEU A 94 8.27 -1.72 -3.70
C LEU A 94 7.85 -0.29 -4.09
N ARG A 95 8.57 0.74 -3.61
CA ARG A 95 8.33 2.15 -4.00
C ARG A 95 8.60 2.39 -5.49
N LYS A 96 9.59 1.68 -6.06
CA LYS A 96 9.85 1.69 -7.51
C LYS A 96 8.84 0.86 -8.29
N GLY A 97 8.02 0.05 -7.62
CA GLY A 97 7.07 -0.86 -8.27
C GLY A 97 7.70 -2.18 -8.71
N GLU A 98 8.92 -2.45 -8.27
CA GLU A 98 9.71 -3.63 -8.59
C GLU A 98 9.44 -4.76 -7.59
N MET A 99 9.67 -6.01 -8.02
CA MET A 99 9.60 -7.15 -7.11
C MET A 99 10.87 -7.13 -6.23
N PRO A 100 10.76 -7.10 -4.89
CA PRO A 100 11.92 -7.21 -4.03
C PRO A 100 12.55 -8.61 -4.14
N ASP A 101 13.84 -8.70 -3.81
CA ASP A 101 14.55 -9.97 -3.62
C ASP A 101 14.81 -10.21 -2.12
N PRO A 102 14.45 -11.38 -1.56
CA PRO A 102 13.66 -12.44 -2.17
C PRO A 102 12.23 -11.98 -2.51
N ALA A 103 11.51 -12.70 -3.38
CA ALA A 103 10.15 -12.33 -3.78
C ALA A 103 9.17 -12.30 -2.59
N LEU A 104 8.14 -11.44 -2.68
CA LEU A 104 7.06 -11.40 -1.69
C LEU A 104 6.25 -12.71 -1.67
N LYS A 105 5.87 -13.15 -0.47
CA LYS A 105 4.89 -14.22 -0.28
C LYS A 105 3.51 -13.76 -0.77
N ARG A 106 2.79 -14.66 -1.43
CA ARG A 106 1.44 -14.39 -1.98
C ARG A 106 0.41 -15.27 -1.27
N PRO A 107 -0.80 -14.76 -0.99
CA PRO A 107 -1.92 -15.56 -0.52
C PRO A 107 -2.45 -16.49 -1.61
#